data_AF-A0A7Y4YMK8-F1
#
_entry.id   AF-A0A7Y4YMK8-F1
#
_cell.length_a   1.000
_cell.length_b   1.000
_cell.length_c   1.000
_cell.angle_alpha   90.00
_cell.angle_beta   90.00
_cell.angle_gamma   90.00
#
_symmetry.space_group_name_H-M   'P 1'
#
loop_
_entity.id
_entity.type
_entity.pdbx_description
1 polymer ?
#
loop_
_entity_poly.entity_id
_entity_poly.type
_entity_poly.pdbx_seq_one_letter_code
_entity_poly.pdbx_strand_id
1 'polypeptide(L)' 'DKECIWVVCGEGAIGLSQLQKPGGKPLPIVQFMQSFPLQVGDRLGEN' A
#
# COMPACT_ATOMS: atom_id res chain seq x y z
N ASP A 1 -11.44 8.23 -5.06
CA ASP A 1 -10.74 7.05 -4.49
C ASP A 1 -9.22 7.07 -4.66
N LYS A 2 -8.52 8.14 -4.24
CA LYS A 2 -7.04 8.13 -4.11
C LYS A 2 -6.60 7.86 -2.67
N GLU A 3 -7.51 7.45 -1.81
CA GLU A 3 -7.31 7.37 -0.36
C GLU A 3 -6.86 5.99 0.12
N CYS A 4 -6.87 4.98 -0.77
CA CYS A 4 -6.34 3.66 -0.48
C CYS A 4 -5.71 3.01 -1.71
N ILE A 5 -4.83 2.04 -1.46
CA ILE A 5 -4.37 1.05 -2.44
C ILE A 5 -5.07 -0.27 -2.15
N TRP A 6 -5.72 -0.83 -3.17
CA TRP A 6 -6.43 -2.10 -3.05
C TRP A 6 -5.48 -3.27 -3.23
N VAL A 7 -5.50 -4.20 -2.29
CA VAL A 7 -4.76 -5.46 -2.35
C VAL A 7 -5.77 -6.60 -2.33
N VAL A 8 -5.70 -7.47 -3.33
CA VAL A 8 -6.56 -8.66 -3.37
C VAL A 8 -6.22 -9.60 -2.21
N CYS A 9 -7.24 -10.18 -1.60
CA CYS A 9 -7.10 -11.17 -0.53
C CYS A 9 -7.57 -12.54 -1.04
N GLY A 10 -7.57 -13.56 -0.15
CA GLY A 10 -8.12 -14.87 -0.49
C GLY A 10 -9.60 -14.80 -0.93
N GLU A 11 -10.33 -13.82 -0.39
CA GLU A 11 -11.66 -13.42 -0.85
C GLU A 11 -11.74 -11.88 -0.81
N GLY A 12 -12.23 -11.26 -1.88
CA GLY A 12 -12.36 -9.81 -1.98
C GLY A 12 -11.01 -9.06 -2.00
N ALA A 13 -11.01 -7.84 -1.46
CA ALA A 13 -9.84 -6.98 -1.40
C ALA A 13 -9.86 -6.10 -0.14
N ILE A 14 -8.68 -5.69 0.32
CA ILE A 14 -8.51 -4.73 1.41
C ILE A 14 -7.92 -3.42 0.90
N GLY A 15 -8.48 -2.30 1.35
CA GLY A 15 -7.99 -0.96 1.02
C GLY A 15 -6.99 -0.48 2.07
N LEU A 16 -5.72 -0.37 1.69
CA LEU A 16 -4.66 0.15 2.56
C LEU A 16 -4.61 1.68 2.47
N SER A 17 -4.97 2.38 3.55
CA SER A 17 -5.04 3.85 3.61
C SER A 17 -3.84 4.50 4.30
N GLN A 18 -3.06 3.74 5.08
CA GLN A 18 -1.86 4.20 5.78
C GLN A 18 -0.80 3.10 5.80
N LEU A 19 0.45 3.45 5.50
CA LEU A 19 1.60 2.53 5.49
C LEU A 19 2.84 3.17 6.10
N GLN A 20 3.82 2.35 6.46
CA GLN A 20 5.06 2.78 7.09
C GLN A 20 6.25 2.15 6.36
N LYS A 21 7.26 2.98 6.04
CA LYS A 21 8.54 2.49 5.54
C LYS A 21 9.39 1.95 6.70
N PRO A 22 10.35 1.03 6.46
CA PRO A 22 11.24 0.55 7.51
C PRO A 22 11.88 1.70 8.31
N GLY A 23 11.72 1.69 9.63
CA GLY A 23 12.26 2.71 10.55
C GLY A 23 11.64 4.11 10.47
N GLY A 24 10.64 4.33 9.61
CA GLY A 24 9.97 5.63 9.46
C GLY A 24 8.77 5.81 10.39
N LYS A 25 8.04 6.92 10.25
CA LYS A 25 6.69 7.06 10.82
C LYS A 25 5.63 6.53 9.85
N PRO A 26 4.43 6.15 10.32
CA PRO A 26 3.30 5.88 9.43
C PRO A 26 2.92 7.13 8.62
N LEU A 27 2.54 6.92 7.36
CA LEU A 27 2.17 7.97 6.40
C LEU A 27 0.84 7.60 5.72
N PRO A 28 -0.03 8.59 5.44
CA PRO A 28 -1.16 8.40 4.54
C PRO A 28 -0.70 7.86 3.18
N ILE A 29 -1.51 7.01 2.53
CA ILE A 29 -1.10 6.26 1.33
C ILE A 29 -0.58 7.16 0.21
N VAL A 30 -1.19 8.33 -0.01
CA VAL A 30 -0.74 9.28 -1.06
C VAL A 30 0.70 9.74 -0.81
N GLN A 31 1.05 10.02 0.45
CA GLN A 31 2.41 10.43 0.83
C GLN A 31 3.38 9.24 0.79
N PHE A 32 2.92 8.05 1.18
CA PHE A 32 3.72 6.84 1.07
C PHE A 32 4.12 6.59 -0.39
N MET A 33 3.15 6.62 -1.31
CA MET A 33 3.32 6.34 -2.75
C MET A 33 4.24 7.32 -3.47
N GLN A 34 4.31 8.58 -3.01
CA GLN A 34 5.27 9.56 -3.56
C GLN A 34 6.73 9.18 -3.31
N SER A 35 7.00 8.46 -2.22
CA SER A 35 8.36 8.08 -1.82
C SER A 35 8.67 6.58 -1.97
N PHE A 36 7.63 5.77 -2.17
CA PHE A 36 7.70 4.34 -2.37
C PHE A 36 6.54 3.91 -3.29
N PRO A 37 6.71 4.03 -4.62
CA PRO A 37 5.63 3.75 -5.56
C PRO A 37 5.36 2.26 -5.66
N LEU A 38 4.11 1.86 -5.47
CA LEU A 38 3.58 0.55 -5.83
C LEU A 38 2.87 0.63 -7.19
N GLN A 39 2.90 -0.44 -7.96
CA GLN A 39 2.22 -0.58 -9.23
C GLN A 39 1.10 -1.62 -9.13
N VAL A 40 0.10 -1.50 -9.99
CA VAL A 40 -0.93 -2.53 -10.12
C VAL A 40 -0.27 -3.82 -10.58
N GLY A 41 -0.51 -4.91 -9.85
CA GLY A 41 0.10 -6.21 -10.10
C GLY A 41 1.29 -6.52 -9.20
N ASP A 42 1.83 -5.54 -8.48
CA ASP A 42 2.84 -5.81 -7.45
C ASP A 42 2.28 -6.75 -6.38
N ARG A 43 3.13 -7.67 -5.90
CA ARG A 43 2.76 -8.67 -4.92
C ARG A 43 3.47 -8.40 -3.60
N LEU A 44 2.70 -8.34 -2.52
CA LEU A 44 3.21 -8.09 -1.17
C LEU A 44 3.55 -9.43 -0.49
N GLY A 45 4.75 -9.54 0.07
CA GLY A 45 5.17 -10.71 0.84
C GLY A 45 5.76 -11.87 0.02
N GLU A 46 6.08 -11.65 -1.25
CA GLU A 46 6.92 -12.58 -2.00
C GLU A 46 8.40 -12.38 -1.67
N ASN A 47 9.11 -13.50 -1.52
CA ASN A 47 10.58 -13.56 -1.45
C ASN A 47 11.17 -13.76 -2.84
#